data_AF-A0A662L2J2-F1
#
_entry.id   AF-A0A662L2J2-F1
#
_cell.length_a   1.000
_cell.length_b   1.000
_cell.length_c   1.000
_cell.angle_alpha   90.00
_cell.angle_beta   90.00
_cell.angle_gamma   90.00
#
_symmetry.space_group_name_H-M   'P 1'
#
loop_
_entity.id
_entity.type
_entity.pdbx_description
1 polymer ?
#
loop_
_entity_poly.entity_id
_entity_poly.type
_entity_poly.pdbx_seq_one_letter_code
_entity_poly.pdbx_strand_id
1 'polypeptide(L)'
;PANESKEFYGEQKEDLKWLGVEWDREYRTSDNLPVHYELAEKLVRDGYAYVCTCSSEETSKNRRAGRECKCRKSMTMEKWKEFFSMEEGSAVLRLKGDMKSENSAMRDPTLFRIIDEPHPVHGKKYRVWPTYDFYGAVEDSLSGVTHPFRTKEYELRDEVYFYILECLGLRKPHLMEFARLSIEGMPVSKRKIKPLIENGLVDGWDDPRLPTLRGLKRRGILPDAIKKFVLSQGISRVESIVTFDQVEAANRKILDSIARRYFFVAEPVKLVVESAPEKEVELKHHPSEEMGSRRMKTSGIFFISGEDAADLKEGEVFRLKDLYNVKVVSKGNFIEGKFSGNDMIENAKKIQWVTDEHVEMEVLIPGNLFIGEKFNENSLKIVRGYAEPSIKNVQHGEIVQFERFGFVRIEKDKKIKGIMAHK
;
A
#
# COMPACT_ATOMS: atom_id res chain seq x y z
N PRO A 1 -2.07 21.35 11.75
CA PRO A 1 -2.50 21.89 10.42
C PRO A 1 -1.44 21.69 9.33
N ALA A 2 -0.16 22.02 9.57
CA ALA A 2 0.88 22.13 8.55
C ALA A 2 1.21 20.89 7.69
N ASN A 3 0.84 19.69 8.12
CA ASN A 3 1.11 18.45 7.38
C ASN A 3 -0.14 17.83 6.74
N GLU A 4 -1.29 18.50 6.86
CA GLU A 4 -2.57 18.02 6.34
C GLU A 4 -2.87 18.71 5.00
N SER A 5 -3.39 17.95 4.04
CA SER A 5 -3.89 18.47 2.75
C SER A 5 -5.36 18.12 2.60
N LYS A 6 -6.13 19.01 1.96
CA LYS A 6 -7.56 18.78 1.67
C LYS A 6 -7.77 17.57 0.77
N GLU A 7 -6.81 17.27 -0.10
CA GLU A 7 -6.85 16.13 -1.03
C GLU A 7 -6.89 14.80 -0.28
N PHE A 8 -6.09 14.64 0.78
CA PHE A 8 -6.03 13.40 1.56
C PHE A 8 -7.36 13.02 2.21
N TYR A 9 -8.23 13.99 2.53
CA TYR A 9 -9.56 13.70 3.09
C TYR A 9 -10.45 12.94 2.09
N GLY A 10 -10.38 13.31 0.81
CA GLY A 10 -11.12 12.63 -0.26
C GLY A 10 -10.49 11.28 -0.56
N GLU A 11 -9.17 11.25 -0.72
CA GLU A 11 -8.43 10.05 -1.11
C GLU A 11 -8.57 8.91 -0.09
N GLN A 12 -8.50 9.20 1.21
CA GLN A 12 -8.69 8.18 2.25
C GLN A 12 -10.06 7.52 2.17
N LYS A 13 -11.12 8.30 1.90
CA LYS A 13 -12.48 7.79 1.76
C LYS A 13 -12.61 6.90 0.52
N GLU A 14 -12.05 7.33 -0.60
CA GLU A 14 -12.02 6.54 -1.83
C GLU A 14 -11.28 5.22 -1.65
N ASP A 15 -10.14 5.25 -0.95
CA ASP A 15 -9.31 4.07 -0.71
C ASP A 15 -10.00 3.08 0.25
N LEU A 16 -10.67 3.58 1.31
CA LEU A 16 -11.47 2.76 2.22
C LEU A 16 -12.68 2.14 1.50
N LYS A 17 -13.40 2.91 0.69
CA LYS A 17 -14.51 2.40 -0.14
C LYS A 17 -14.05 1.38 -1.16
N TRP A 18 -12.88 1.57 -1.76
CA TRP A 18 -12.28 0.58 -2.65
C TRP A 18 -11.94 -0.73 -1.91
N LEU A 19 -11.48 -0.63 -0.66
CA LEU A 19 -11.39 -1.78 0.24
C LEU A 19 -12.76 -2.33 0.66
N GLY A 20 -13.89 -1.72 0.29
CA GLY A 20 -15.22 -2.12 0.75
C GLY A 20 -15.42 -1.96 2.25
N VAL A 21 -14.78 -0.94 2.83
CA VAL A 21 -15.01 -0.49 4.21
C VAL A 21 -16.02 0.65 4.17
N GLU A 22 -17.14 0.44 4.85
CA GLU A 22 -18.16 1.46 5.10
C GLU A 22 -18.09 1.90 6.57
N TRP A 23 -18.59 3.08 6.87
CA TRP A 23 -18.60 3.65 8.21
C TRP A 23 -19.93 4.33 8.52
N ASP A 24 -20.36 4.27 9.79
CA ASP A 24 -21.65 4.83 10.20
C ASP A 24 -21.67 6.35 10.25
N ARG A 25 -20.54 6.96 10.62
CA ARG A 25 -20.42 8.41 10.83
C ARG A 25 -19.07 8.92 10.36
N GLU A 26 -19.09 10.10 9.75
CA GLU A 26 -17.88 10.88 9.51
C GLU A 26 -17.64 11.82 10.67
N TYR A 27 -16.41 11.81 11.18
CA TYR A 27 -16.02 12.61 12.33
C TYR A 27 -14.74 13.36 12.03
N ARG A 28 -14.72 14.67 12.30
CA ARG A 28 -13.52 15.50 12.16
C ARG A 28 -13.21 16.14 13.50
N THR A 29 -12.09 15.75 14.09
CA THR A 29 -11.62 16.29 15.38
C THR A 29 -11.55 17.81 15.40
N SER A 30 -11.24 18.42 14.26
CA SER A 30 -11.13 19.87 14.15
C SER A 30 -12.47 20.61 14.25
N ASP A 31 -13.61 19.94 13.99
CA ASP A 31 -14.94 20.53 14.18
C ASP A 31 -15.25 20.74 15.69
N ASN A 32 -14.65 19.95 16.58
CA ASN A 32 -14.89 19.99 18.03
C ASN A 32 -13.94 20.91 18.81
N LEU A 33 -13.13 21.71 18.12
CA LEU A 33 -12.14 22.55 18.79
C LEU A 33 -12.70 23.47 19.89
N PRO A 34 -13.92 24.06 19.77
CA PRO A 34 -14.53 24.79 20.86
C PRO A 34 -14.69 23.95 22.14
N VAL A 35 -15.17 22.72 22.01
CA VAL A 35 -15.32 21.77 23.14
C VAL A 35 -13.94 21.42 23.73
N HIS A 36 -12.93 21.24 22.87
CA HIS A 36 -11.56 21.03 23.33
C HIS A 36 -11.03 22.20 24.18
N TYR A 37 -11.33 23.44 23.80
CA TYR A 37 -10.93 24.62 24.58
C TYR A 37 -11.64 24.69 25.93
N GLU A 38 -12.95 24.38 25.99
CA GLU A 38 -13.69 24.33 27.25
C GLU A 38 -13.13 23.28 28.22
N LEU A 39 -12.78 22.10 27.71
CA LEU A 39 -12.17 21.04 28.50
C LEU A 39 -10.74 21.39 28.92
N ALA A 40 -9.95 22.01 28.05
CA ALA A 40 -8.62 22.52 28.41
C ALA A 40 -8.69 23.60 29.49
N GLU A 41 -9.67 24.51 29.41
CA GLU A 41 -9.93 25.52 30.42
C GLU A 41 -10.31 24.89 31.76
N LYS A 42 -11.15 23.84 31.74
CA LYS A 42 -11.46 23.05 32.95
C LYS A 42 -10.20 22.48 33.58
N LEU A 43 -9.29 21.87 32.81
CA LEU A 43 -8.02 21.36 33.35
C LEU A 43 -7.18 22.47 33.97
N VAL A 44 -7.13 23.66 33.36
CA VAL A 44 -6.40 24.80 33.92
C VAL A 44 -7.03 25.25 35.24
N ARG A 45 -8.34 25.46 35.25
CA ARG A 45 -9.10 25.92 36.42
C ARG A 45 -9.02 24.95 37.58
N ASP A 46 -9.11 23.66 37.29
CA ASP A 46 -9.07 22.59 38.29
C ASP A 46 -7.59 22.25 38.67
N GLY A 47 -6.62 22.97 38.10
CA GLY A 47 -5.21 22.92 38.50
C GLY A 47 -4.40 21.80 37.87
N TYR A 48 -4.95 21.06 36.90
CA TYR A 48 -4.34 19.93 36.20
C TYR A 48 -3.54 20.32 34.95
N ALA A 49 -3.57 21.57 34.51
CA ALA A 49 -2.79 22.04 33.36
C ALA A 49 -2.13 23.40 33.62
N TYR A 50 -1.10 23.73 32.83
CA TYR A 50 -0.43 25.02 32.89
C TYR A 50 0.19 25.43 31.55
N VAL A 51 0.29 26.74 31.30
CA VAL A 51 1.00 27.31 30.16
C VAL A 51 2.49 27.36 30.48
N CYS A 52 3.31 26.79 29.60
CA CYS A 52 4.75 26.70 29.73
C CYS A 52 5.43 27.48 28.62
N THR A 53 6.29 28.43 29.00
CA THR A 53 7.08 29.28 28.09
C THR A 53 8.57 28.90 28.04
N CYS A 54 8.96 27.82 28.74
CA CYS A 54 10.31 27.27 28.65
C CYS A 54 10.61 26.84 27.21
N SER A 55 11.86 27.00 26.78
CA SER A 55 12.29 26.52 25.47
C SER A 55 12.12 24.99 25.35
N SER A 56 12.08 24.49 24.10
CA SER A 56 11.99 23.04 23.84
C SER A 56 13.17 22.27 24.46
N GLU A 57 14.37 22.85 24.39
CA GLU A 57 15.58 22.27 24.99
C GLU A 57 15.47 22.20 26.52
N GLU A 58 15.07 23.30 27.16
CA GLU A 58 14.90 23.35 28.61
C GLU A 58 13.82 22.38 29.07
N THR A 59 12.70 22.32 28.34
CA THR A 59 11.62 21.35 28.59
C THR A 59 12.13 19.92 28.51
N SER A 60 12.90 19.57 27.48
CA SER A 60 13.51 18.25 27.32
C SER A 60 14.47 17.91 28.46
N LYS A 61 15.34 18.85 28.85
CA LYS A 61 16.29 18.69 29.96
C LYS A 61 15.57 18.47 31.29
N ASN A 62 14.55 19.29 31.56
CA ASN A 62 13.74 19.20 32.78
C ASN A 62 12.96 17.88 32.86
N ARG A 63 12.36 17.42 31.76
CA ARG A 63 11.68 16.11 31.69
C ARG A 63 12.64 14.94 31.91
N ARG A 64 13.84 14.97 31.31
CA ARG A 64 14.88 13.96 31.54
C ARG A 64 15.33 13.91 32.99
N ALA A 65 15.50 15.08 33.62
CA ALA A 65 15.92 15.20 35.02
C ALA A 65 14.76 15.09 36.04
N GLY A 66 13.51 14.90 35.60
CA GLY A 66 12.33 14.89 36.47
C GLY A 66 12.20 16.16 37.33
N ARG A 67 12.48 17.34 36.74
CA ARG A 67 12.47 18.65 37.40
C ARG A 67 11.32 19.52 36.89
N GLU A 68 10.52 20.03 37.80
CA GLU A 68 9.46 20.99 37.47
C GLU A 68 10.04 22.33 37.01
N CYS A 69 9.43 22.96 36.00
CA CYS A 69 9.76 24.33 35.63
C CYS A 69 8.95 25.35 36.46
N LYS A 70 9.44 26.60 36.53
CA LYS A 70 8.77 27.69 37.28
C LYS A 70 7.35 27.98 36.76
N CYS A 71 7.08 27.73 35.48
CA CYS A 71 5.76 27.92 34.87
C CYS A 71 4.68 27.05 35.54
N ARG A 72 5.04 25.84 36.01
CA ARG A 72 4.10 24.87 36.62
C ARG A 72 3.36 25.42 37.84
N LYS A 73 4.02 26.29 38.61
CA LYS A 73 3.50 26.89 39.85
C LYS A 73 2.86 28.26 39.66
N SER A 74 3.03 28.88 38.49
CA SER A 74 2.61 30.26 38.24
C SER A 74 1.41 30.35 37.30
N MET A 75 0.64 29.26 37.16
CA MET A 75 -0.52 29.24 36.28
C MET A 75 -1.68 30.06 36.86
N THR A 76 -2.33 30.87 36.01
CA THR A 76 -3.56 31.60 36.32
C THR A 76 -4.50 31.58 35.12
N MET A 77 -5.78 31.95 35.31
CA MET A 77 -6.74 32.02 34.22
C MET A 77 -6.40 33.12 33.20
N GLU A 78 -5.73 34.19 33.63
CA GLU A 78 -5.24 35.26 32.76
C GLU A 78 -4.19 34.72 31.79
N LYS A 79 -3.25 33.90 32.28
CA LYS A 79 -2.24 33.25 31.41
C LYS A 79 -2.86 32.30 30.40
N TRP A 80 -3.95 31.63 30.75
CA TRP A 80 -4.70 30.81 29.79
C TRP A 80 -5.30 31.66 28.67
N LYS A 81 -5.87 32.82 29.01
CA LYS A 81 -6.40 33.76 27.99
C LYS A 81 -5.29 34.34 27.13
N GLU A 82 -4.16 34.73 27.73
CA GLU A 82 -2.99 35.25 27.02
C GLU A 82 -2.41 34.25 26.02
N PHE A 83 -2.46 32.94 26.34
CA PHE A 83 -1.91 31.86 25.50
C PHE A 83 -2.40 31.92 24.04
N PHE A 84 -3.65 32.31 23.80
CA PHE A 84 -4.21 32.41 22.44
C PHE A 84 -3.61 33.55 21.62
N SER A 85 -3.01 34.54 22.27
CA SER A 85 -2.40 35.71 21.64
C SER A 85 -0.87 35.64 21.54
N MET A 86 -0.25 34.62 22.13
CA MET A 86 1.21 34.46 22.10
C MET A 86 1.73 34.11 20.71
N GLU A 87 3.05 34.25 20.52
CA GLU A 87 3.73 33.91 19.26
C GLU A 87 3.81 32.38 19.05
N GLU A 88 3.76 31.93 17.80
CA GLU A 88 3.96 30.51 17.46
C GLU A 88 5.26 29.97 18.07
N GLY A 89 5.19 28.78 18.69
CA GLY A 89 6.34 28.13 19.32
C GLY A 89 6.83 28.74 20.65
N SER A 90 6.33 29.92 21.05
CA SER A 90 6.75 30.59 22.29
C SER A 90 6.17 29.97 23.57
N ALA A 91 5.05 29.25 23.45
CA ALA A 91 4.39 28.60 24.58
C ALA A 91 3.64 27.34 24.18
N VAL A 92 3.38 26.49 25.17
CA VAL A 92 2.54 25.30 25.06
C VAL A 92 1.69 25.12 26.32
N LEU A 93 0.48 24.55 26.19
CA LEU A 93 -0.25 24.05 27.35
C LEU A 93 0.27 22.65 27.69
N ARG A 94 0.60 22.41 28.96
CA ARG A 94 1.08 21.11 29.45
C ARG A 94 0.15 20.58 30.54
N LEU A 95 -0.03 19.27 30.55
CA LEU A 95 -0.65 18.54 31.65
C LEU A 95 0.28 18.60 32.87
N LYS A 96 -0.28 18.69 34.07
CA LYS A 96 0.44 18.42 35.32
C LYS A 96 0.32 16.93 35.60
N GLY A 97 1.23 16.17 35.02
CA GLY A 97 1.41 14.77 35.36
C GLY A 97 2.40 14.62 36.51
N ASP A 98 3.08 13.48 36.54
CA ASP A 98 4.10 13.17 37.51
C ASP A 98 5.50 13.29 36.89
N MET A 99 6.22 14.33 37.31
CA MET A 99 7.60 14.59 36.88
C MET A 99 8.60 13.56 37.40
N LYS A 100 8.24 12.75 38.40
CA LYS A 100 9.05 11.67 38.95
C LYS A 100 8.68 10.28 38.42
N SER A 101 7.63 10.18 37.60
CA SER A 101 7.20 8.90 37.04
C SER A 101 8.30 8.23 36.22
N GLU A 102 8.45 6.91 36.40
CA GLU A 102 9.30 6.06 35.56
C GLU A 102 8.79 6.05 34.10
N ASN A 103 7.48 6.18 33.92
CA ASN A 103 6.89 6.43 32.62
C ASN A 103 7.11 7.90 32.20
N SER A 104 8.12 8.11 31.35
CA SER A 104 8.47 9.46 30.88
C SER A 104 7.34 10.20 30.13
N ALA A 105 6.32 9.49 29.64
CA ALA A 105 5.15 10.09 29.02
C ALA A 105 4.33 10.93 30.01
N MET A 106 4.30 10.54 31.29
CA MET A 106 3.60 11.25 32.36
C MET A 106 4.31 12.51 32.84
N ARG A 107 5.56 12.74 32.41
CA ARG A 107 6.34 13.92 32.81
C ARG A 107 5.88 15.16 32.06
N ASP A 108 4.76 15.71 32.54
CA ASP A 108 4.06 16.90 32.07
C ASP A 108 3.95 16.95 30.52
N PRO A 109 3.23 16.03 29.86
CA PRO A 109 3.10 16.01 28.41
C PRO A 109 2.41 17.28 27.88
N THR A 110 2.73 17.66 26.64
CA THR A 110 2.10 18.80 25.97
C THR A 110 0.69 18.44 25.52
N LEU A 111 -0.29 19.29 25.85
CA LEU A 111 -1.70 19.15 25.46
C LEU A 111 -2.06 20.05 24.26
N PHE A 112 -1.54 21.27 24.19
CA PHE A 112 -1.82 22.21 23.09
C PHE A 112 -0.58 22.98 22.65
N ARG A 113 -0.56 23.39 21.37
CA ARG A 113 0.49 24.20 20.74
C ARG A 113 -0.12 25.31 19.89
N ILE A 114 0.61 26.41 19.77
CA ILE A 114 0.28 27.49 18.85
C ILE A 114 0.91 27.15 17.49
N ILE A 115 0.10 27.16 16.42
CA ILE A 115 0.51 26.94 15.03
C ILE A 115 -0.35 27.88 14.16
N ASP A 116 0.29 28.83 13.50
CA ASP A 116 -0.37 29.87 12.70
C ASP A 116 -0.68 29.43 11.26
N GLU A 117 -0.13 28.28 10.84
CA GLU A 117 -0.42 27.67 9.54
C GLU A 117 -1.93 27.39 9.37
N PRO A 118 -2.57 27.86 8.28
CA PRO A 118 -4.00 27.63 8.04
C PRO A 118 -4.39 26.15 8.06
N HIS A 119 -5.54 25.85 8.67
CA HIS A 119 -6.11 24.52 8.62
C HIS A 119 -6.82 24.27 7.27
N PRO A 120 -6.68 23.08 6.65
CA PRO A 120 -7.31 22.78 5.35
C PRO A 120 -8.83 22.97 5.29
N VAL A 121 -9.52 22.82 6.44
CA VAL A 121 -10.99 22.96 6.54
C VAL A 121 -11.41 24.28 7.19
N HIS A 122 -10.68 24.77 8.19
CA HIS A 122 -11.10 25.92 9.00
C HIS A 122 -10.29 27.19 8.72
N GLY A 123 -9.33 27.14 7.78
CA GLY A 123 -8.44 28.25 7.48
C GLY A 123 -7.74 28.77 8.74
N LYS A 124 -7.76 30.09 8.92
CA LYS A 124 -7.15 30.78 10.07
C LYS A 124 -8.09 30.97 11.27
N LYS A 125 -9.24 30.28 11.30
CA LYS A 125 -10.22 30.40 12.40
C LYS A 125 -9.60 30.06 13.76
N TYR A 126 -8.65 29.12 13.77
CA TYR A 126 -8.00 28.64 14.99
C TYR A 126 -6.48 28.62 14.80
N ARG A 127 -5.76 28.91 15.88
CA ARG A 127 -4.29 28.85 15.93
C ARG A 127 -3.74 28.01 17.07
N VAL A 128 -4.57 27.64 18.04
CA VAL A 128 -4.18 26.79 19.17
C VAL A 128 -4.72 25.39 18.94
N TRP A 129 -3.85 24.40 18.80
CA TRP A 129 -4.19 23.06 18.36
C TRP A 129 -3.86 22.01 19.42
N PRO A 130 -4.76 21.06 19.72
CA PRO A 130 -4.48 19.98 20.64
C PRO A 130 -3.46 19.01 20.06
N THR A 131 -2.69 18.37 20.93
CA THR A 131 -1.82 17.24 20.59
C THR A 131 -2.63 15.94 20.61
N TYR A 132 -2.03 14.89 20.03
CA TYR A 132 -2.61 13.53 20.03
C TYR A 132 -3.00 13.04 21.43
N ASP A 133 -2.17 13.33 22.45
CA ASP A 133 -2.47 12.91 23.82
C ASP A 133 -3.78 13.49 24.34
N PHE A 134 -4.09 14.75 24.01
CA PHE A 134 -5.31 15.41 24.46
C PHE A 134 -6.52 14.97 23.61
N TYR A 135 -6.47 15.21 22.30
CA TYR A 135 -7.66 14.98 21.48
C TYR A 135 -7.97 13.49 21.35
N GLY A 136 -6.98 12.59 21.34
CA GLY A 136 -7.23 11.15 21.24
C GLY A 136 -8.08 10.65 22.42
N ALA A 137 -7.71 11.04 23.63
CA ALA A 137 -8.48 10.71 24.83
C ALA A 137 -9.88 11.30 24.81
N VAL A 138 -9.97 12.62 24.60
CA VAL A 138 -11.24 13.34 24.67
C VAL A 138 -12.22 12.85 23.59
N GLU A 139 -11.77 12.71 22.35
CA GLU A 139 -12.65 12.39 21.22
C GLU A 139 -13.19 10.97 21.30
N ASP A 140 -12.39 9.99 21.69
CA ASP A 140 -12.87 8.62 21.91
C ASP A 140 -13.98 8.58 22.98
N SER A 141 -13.83 9.39 24.03
CA SER A 141 -14.83 9.50 25.08
C SER A 141 -16.13 10.15 24.57
N LEU A 142 -16.02 11.32 23.96
CA LEU A 142 -17.15 12.15 23.49
C LEU A 142 -17.93 11.52 22.34
N SER A 143 -17.23 10.87 21.40
CA SER A 143 -17.86 10.24 20.23
C SER A 143 -18.61 8.94 20.56
N GLY A 144 -18.40 8.39 21.77
CA GLY A 144 -19.03 7.15 22.20
C GLY A 144 -18.27 5.88 21.80
N VAL A 145 -17.04 6.00 21.29
CA VAL A 145 -16.19 4.83 20.97
C VAL A 145 -16.00 3.97 22.22
N THR A 146 -16.31 2.68 22.13
CA THR A 146 -16.19 1.74 23.26
C THR A 146 -14.84 1.06 23.30
N HIS A 147 -14.28 0.71 22.15
CA HIS A 147 -13.02 0.00 22.00
C HIS A 147 -12.12 0.69 20.97
N PRO A 148 -11.38 1.74 21.34
CA PRO A 148 -10.39 2.35 20.47
C PRO A 148 -9.26 1.34 20.22
N PHE A 149 -8.96 1.07 18.95
CA PHE A 149 -7.83 0.21 18.55
C PHE A 149 -6.65 1.07 18.12
N ARG A 150 -5.48 0.86 18.73
CA ARG A 150 -4.24 1.56 18.37
C ARG A 150 -3.03 0.64 18.30
N THR A 151 -1.98 1.10 17.62
CA THR A 151 -0.72 0.34 17.58
C THR A 151 -0.02 0.38 18.94
N LYS A 152 0.68 -0.70 19.28
CA LYS A 152 1.46 -0.86 20.52
C LYS A 152 2.54 0.21 20.72
N GLU A 153 2.96 0.90 19.67
CA GLU A 153 3.90 2.03 19.73
C GLU A 153 3.43 3.16 20.69
N TYR A 154 2.14 3.18 21.05
CA TYR A 154 1.53 4.15 21.95
C TYR A 154 1.34 3.64 23.40
N GLU A 155 1.76 2.42 23.75
CA GLU A 155 1.50 1.78 25.06
C GLU A 155 1.89 2.63 26.27
N LEU A 156 3.03 3.34 26.20
CA LEU A 156 3.44 4.23 27.29
C LEU A 156 2.52 5.45 27.48
N ARG A 157 1.68 5.77 26.50
CA ARG A 157 0.75 6.91 26.56
C ARG A 157 -0.62 6.53 27.11
N ASP A 158 -0.88 5.25 27.37
CA ASP A 158 -2.13 4.77 27.99
C ASP A 158 -2.39 5.46 29.33
N GLU A 159 -1.34 5.59 30.14
CA GLU A 159 -1.41 6.26 31.44
C GLU A 159 -1.83 7.74 31.29
N VAL A 160 -1.25 8.45 30.31
CA VAL A 160 -1.60 9.84 30.00
C VAL A 160 -3.05 9.93 29.54
N TYR A 161 -3.47 9.02 28.66
CA TYR A 161 -4.81 8.93 28.11
C TYR A 161 -5.86 8.81 29.23
N PHE A 162 -5.71 7.83 30.13
CA PHE A 162 -6.67 7.62 31.21
C PHE A 162 -6.62 8.70 32.29
N TYR A 163 -5.44 9.27 32.55
CA TYR A 163 -5.30 10.38 33.49
C TYR A 163 -6.01 11.66 32.99
N ILE A 164 -5.93 11.98 31.69
CA ILE A 164 -6.68 13.09 31.11
C ILE A 164 -8.19 12.88 31.28
N LEU A 165 -8.70 11.68 30.98
CA LEU A 165 -10.11 11.34 31.13
C LEU A 165 -10.57 11.47 32.59
N GLU A 166 -9.75 11.03 33.53
CA GLU A 166 -10.02 11.14 34.97
C GLU A 166 -10.11 12.59 35.43
N CYS A 167 -9.12 13.42 35.10
CA CYS A 167 -9.11 14.84 35.44
C CYS A 167 -10.33 15.59 34.87
N LEU A 168 -10.83 15.17 33.72
CA LEU A 168 -12.00 15.76 33.08
C LEU A 168 -13.33 15.17 33.55
N GLY A 169 -13.32 14.04 34.27
CA GLY A 169 -14.53 13.30 34.63
C GLY A 169 -15.25 12.68 33.43
N LEU A 170 -14.49 12.31 32.39
CA LEU A 170 -15.01 11.74 31.15
C LEU A 170 -15.05 10.21 31.21
N ARG A 171 -15.89 9.60 30.35
CA ARG A 171 -16.02 8.15 30.22
C ARG A 171 -14.68 7.54 29.79
N LYS A 172 -14.27 6.45 30.44
CA LYS A 172 -13.07 5.67 30.10
C LYS A 172 -13.44 4.51 29.17
N PRO A 173 -13.02 4.51 27.89
CA PRO A 173 -13.25 3.38 26.98
C PRO A 173 -12.28 2.22 27.23
N HIS A 174 -12.53 1.08 26.59
CA HIS A 174 -11.67 -0.12 26.64
C HIS A 174 -10.61 -0.07 25.54
N LEU A 175 -9.46 0.48 25.89
CA LEU A 175 -8.38 0.66 24.94
C LEU A 175 -7.76 -0.68 24.50
N MET A 176 -7.67 -0.88 23.19
CA MET A 176 -7.16 -2.10 22.56
C MET A 176 -5.88 -1.81 21.81
N GLU A 177 -4.88 -2.68 21.98
CA GLU A 177 -3.57 -2.53 21.38
C GLU A 177 -3.20 -3.70 20.49
N PHE A 178 -2.58 -3.40 19.35
CA PHE A 178 -2.09 -4.40 18.41
C PHE A 178 -0.74 -4.00 17.82
N ALA A 179 0.04 -4.98 17.40
CA ALA A 179 1.30 -4.74 16.72
C ALA A 179 1.06 -4.30 15.28
N ARG A 180 1.96 -3.46 14.78
CA ARG A 180 1.92 -3.01 13.39
C ARG A 180 2.24 -4.17 12.45
N LEU A 181 1.45 -4.30 11.38
CA LEU A 181 1.80 -5.17 10.26
C LEU A 181 2.93 -4.54 9.45
N SER A 182 4.04 -5.25 9.30
CA SER A 182 5.19 -4.82 8.50
C SER A 182 5.45 -5.79 7.37
N ILE A 183 5.59 -5.28 6.15
CA ILE A 183 5.94 -6.08 4.97
C ILE A 183 7.42 -5.84 4.66
N GLU A 184 8.18 -6.92 4.53
CA GLU A 184 9.61 -6.86 4.21
C GLU A 184 9.85 -6.08 2.91
N GLY A 185 10.81 -5.15 2.93
CA GLY A 185 11.18 -4.35 1.76
C GLY A 185 10.14 -3.31 1.30
N MET A 186 9.00 -3.16 2.00
CA MET A 186 7.92 -2.23 1.66
C MET A 186 7.56 -1.31 2.84
N PRO A 187 8.39 -0.31 3.17
CA PRO A 187 8.13 0.56 4.31
C PRO A 187 6.94 1.49 4.04
N VAL A 188 6.05 1.60 5.03
CA VAL A 188 4.89 2.52 5.02
C VAL A 188 5.20 3.92 5.58
N SER A 189 6.45 4.18 5.95
CA SER A 189 6.87 5.47 6.51
C SER A 189 6.90 6.56 5.44
N LYS A 190 6.12 7.63 5.62
CA LYS A 190 6.14 8.82 4.74
C LYS A 190 7.55 9.43 4.61
N ARG A 191 8.38 9.34 5.65
CA ARG A 191 9.78 9.81 5.61
C ARG A 191 10.67 8.98 4.67
N LYS A 192 10.34 7.70 4.44
CA LYS A 192 11.03 6.84 3.48
C LYS A 192 10.42 6.96 2.07
N ILE A 193 9.10 7.08 1.95
CA ILE A 193 8.40 7.12 0.64
C ILE A 193 8.52 8.49 -0.05
N LYS A 194 8.32 9.60 0.69
CA LYS A 194 8.28 10.96 0.09
C LYS A 194 9.55 11.30 -0.70
N PRO A 195 10.78 11.01 -0.19
CA PRO A 195 11.99 11.25 -0.97
C PRO A 195 12.10 10.41 -2.24
N LEU A 196 11.50 9.21 -2.29
CA LEU A 196 11.51 8.39 -3.53
C LEU A 196 10.69 9.07 -4.62
N ILE A 197 9.55 9.64 -4.26
CA ILE A 197 8.67 10.36 -5.19
C ILE A 197 9.33 11.67 -5.63
N GLU A 198 9.83 12.47 -4.68
CA GLU A 198 10.44 13.77 -4.96
C GLU A 198 11.70 13.65 -5.84
N ASN A 199 12.46 12.56 -5.69
CA ASN A 199 13.64 12.29 -6.52
C ASN A 199 13.34 11.49 -7.80
N GLY A 200 12.06 11.20 -8.10
CA GLY A 200 11.66 10.47 -9.31
C GLY A 200 12.11 9.01 -9.36
N LEU A 201 12.41 8.39 -8.22
CA LEU A 201 12.75 6.96 -8.13
C LEU A 201 11.51 6.05 -8.24
N VAL A 202 10.34 6.64 -7.96
CA VAL A 202 9.01 6.06 -8.16
C VAL A 202 8.09 7.07 -8.86
N ASP A 203 7.09 6.58 -9.60
CA ASP A 203 6.24 7.41 -10.46
C ASP A 203 5.33 8.37 -9.67
N GLY A 204 5.00 8.02 -8.43
CA GLY A 204 4.02 8.74 -7.62
C GLY A 204 3.51 7.88 -6.46
N TRP A 205 2.45 8.36 -5.77
CA TRP A 205 1.82 7.64 -4.65
C TRP A 205 1.07 6.37 -5.08
N ASP A 206 0.76 6.24 -6.36
CA ASP A 206 0.12 5.09 -6.98
C ASP A 206 1.12 4.12 -7.65
N ASP A 207 2.43 4.36 -7.52
CA ASP A 207 3.45 3.45 -8.09
C ASP A 207 3.21 2.01 -7.58
N PRO A 208 3.18 1.00 -8.47
CA PRO A 208 2.82 -0.37 -8.11
C PRO A 208 3.83 -1.06 -7.18
N ARG A 209 5.00 -0.46 -6.93
CA ARG A 209 5.97 -0.94 -5.94
C ARG A 209 5.67 -0.46 -4.53
N LEU A 210 4.85 0.58 -4.36
CA LEU A 210 4.54 1.16 -3.05
C LEU A 210 3.48 0.34 -2.29
N PRO A 211 3.55 0.31 -0.95
CA PRO A 211 2.54 -0.33 -0.11
C PRO A 211 1.27 0.53 0.10
N THR A 212 1.08 1.58 -0.70
CA THR A 212 -0.14 2.40 -0.67
C THR A 212 -1.31 1.60 -1.23
N LEU A 213 -2.54 1.86 -0.76
CA LEU A 213 -3.72 1.19 -1.33
C LEU A 213 -3.86 1.48 -2.83
N ARG A 214 -3.50 2.68 -3.27
CA ARG A 214 -3.45 3.07 -4.68
C ARG A 214 -2.39 2.29 -5.48
N GLY A 215 -1.19 2.14 -4.93
CA GLY A 215 -0.12 1.32 -5.53
C GLY A 215 -0.53 -0.14 -5.67
N LEU A 216 -1.09 -0.72 -4.61
CA LEU A 216 -1.60 -2.10 -4.63
C LEU A 216 -2.74 -2.29 -5.64
N LYS A 217 -3.69 -1.33 -5.70
CA LYS A 217 -4.76 -1.32 -6.69
C LYS A 217 -4.20 -1.27 -8.13
N ARG A 218 -3.25 -0.36 -8.40
CA ARG A 218 -2.62 -0.21 -9.72
C ARG A 218 -1.76 -1.43 -10.09
N ARG A 219 -1.13 -2.09 -9.11
CA ARG A 219 -0.43 -3.37 -9.28
C ARG A 219 -1.37 -4.52 -9.68
N GLY A 220 -2.67 -4.41 -9.38
CA GLY A 220 -3.65 -5.46 -9.63
C GLY A 220 -3.92 -6.36 -8.42
N ILE A 221 -3.66 -5.87 -7.21
CA ILE A 221 -4.07 -6.54 -5.96
C ILE A 221 -5.54 -6.21 -5.69
N LEU A 222 -6.36 -7.25 -5.51
CA LEU A 222 -7.79 -7.12 -5.23
C LEU A 222 -8.03 -6.77 -3.75
N PRO A 223 -9.09 -5.98 -3.43
CA PRO A 223 -9.41 -5.62 -2.06
C PRO A 223 -9.71 -6.86 -1.19
N ASP A 224 -10.35 -7.88 -1.75
CA ASP A 224 -10.62 -9.14 -1.05
C ASP A 224 -9.35 -9.94 -0.74
N ALA A 225 -8.30 -9.80 -1.57
CA ALA A 225 -6.99 -10.41 -1.28
C ALA A 225 -6.35 -9.75 -0.06
N ILE A 226 -6.39 -8.41 -0.01
CA ILE A 226 -5.89 -7.62 1.13
C ILE A 226 -6.65 -8.01 2.40
N LYS A 227 -7.99 -8.07 2.35
CA LYS A 227 -8.82 -8.51 3.50
C LYS A 227 -8.44 -9.90 3.98
N LYS A 228 -8.40 -10.88 3.07
CA LYS A 228 -8.06 -12.27 3.41
C LYS A 228 -6.67 -12.38 4.03
N PHE A 229 -5.70 -11.65 3.49
CA PHE A 229 -4.35 -11.59 4.04
C PHE A 229 -4.31 -10.96 5.43
N VAL A 230 -4.93 -9.80 5.64
CA VAL A 230 -4.96 -9.13 6.96
C VAL A 230 -5.65 -10.02 8.00
N LEU A 231 -6.78 -10.64 7.64
CA LEU A 231 -7.50 -11.56 8.52
C LEU A 231 -6.71 -12.84 8.82
N SER A 232 -5.89 -13.33 7.88
CA SER A 232 -5.05 -14.51 8.12
C SER A 232 -3.88 -14.25 9.07
N GLN A 233 -3.42 -12.99 9.19
CA GLN A 233 -2.39 -12.63 10.18
C GLN A 233 -2.96 -12.54 11.61
N GLY A 234 -4.26 -12.26 11.74
CA GLY A 234 -4.91 -12.04 13.03
C GLY A 234 -4.44 -10.74 13.72
N ILE A 235 -4.85 -10.56 14.97
CA ILE A 235 -4.48 -9.41 15.80
C ILE A 235 -3.66 -9.92 16.98
N SER A 236 -2.44 -9.42 17.12
CA SER A 236 -1.55 -9.77 18.24
C SER A 236 -0.77 -8.55 18.72
N ARG A 237 -0.17 -8.61 19.91
CA ARG A 237 0.76 -7.58 20.42
C ARG A 237 2.23 -7.85 20.05
N VAL A 238 2.49 -8.92 19.30
CA VAL A 238 3.82 -9.31 18.85
C VAL A 238 4.03 -8.78 17.44
N GLU A 239 5.12 -8.05 17.25
CA GLU A 239 5.48 -7.56 15.92
C GLU A 239 5.79 -8.73 15.00
N SER A 240 5.26 -8.65 13.78
CA SER A 240 5.52 -9.63 12.73
C SER A 240 5.94 -8.92 11.45
N ILE A 241 6.96 -9.48 10.82
CA ILE A 241 7.39 -9.10 9.48
C ILE A 241 6.97 -10.23 8.55
N VAL A 242 6.21 -9.88 7.52
CA VAL A 242 5.70 -10.82 6.53
C VAL A 242 6.25 -10.49 5.16
N THR A 243 6.28 -11.48 4.27
CA THR A 243 6.71 -11.29 2.88
C THR A 243 5.52 -10.91 2.00
N PHE A 244 5.78 -10.13 0.95
CA PHE A 244 4.73 -9.72 0.01
C PHE A 244 4.13 -10.92 -0.75
N ASP A 245 4.88 -12.00 -0.93
CA ASP A 245 4.43 -13.25 -1.55
C ASP A 245 3.14 -13.80 -0.93
N GLN A 246 2.89 -13.56 0.36
CA GLN A 246 1.64 -13.97 1.01
C GLN A 246 0.43 -13.18 0.49
N VAL A 247 0.60 -11.88 0.24
CA VAL A 247 -0.42 -11.02 -0.38
C VAL A 247 -0.66 -11.46 -1.81
N GLU A 248 0.41 -11.71 -2.56
CA GLU A 248 0.32 -12.20 -3.93
C GLU A 248 -0.43 -13.53 -3.96
N ALA A 249 -0.03 -14.52 -3.14
CA ALA A 249 -0.67 -15.82 -3.10
C ALA A 249 -2.18 -15.75 -2.78
N ALA A 250 -2.58 -14.86 -1.86
CA ALA A 250 -3.99 -14.59 -1.59
C ALA A 250 -4.71 -14.00 -2.82
N ASN A 251 -4.05 -13.09 -3.55
CA ASN A 251 -4.56 -12.47 -4.76
C ASN A 251 -4.72 -13.46 -5.92
N ARG A 252 -3.70 -14.30 -6.16
CA ARG A 252 -3.70 -15.34 -7.19
C ARG A 252 -4.86 -16.30 -7.03
N LYS A 253 -5.16 -16.75 -5.80
CA LYS A 253 -6.29 -17.66 -5.55
C LYS A 253 -7.64 -17.09 -6.00
N ILE A 254 -7.80 -15.77 -5.95
CA ILE A 254 -9.02 -15.10 -6.40
C ILE A 254 -8.96 -14.93 -7.93
N LEU A 255 -7.86 -14.37 -8.43
CA LEU A 255 -7.65 -14.07 -9.84
C LEU A 255 -7.74 -15.31 -10.73
N ASP A 256 -7.29 -16.47 -10.25
CA ASP A 256 -7.32 -17.72 -11.03
C ASP A 256 -8.74 -18.05 -11.48
N SER A 257 -9.78 -17.78 -10.68
CA SER A 257 -11.17 -18.06 -11.05
C SER A 257 -11.85 -16.99 -11.92
N ILE A 258 -11.24 -15.82 -12.12
CA ILE A 258 -11.89 -14.67 -12.79
C ILE A 258 -11.11 -14.10 -13.98
N ALA A 259 -9.81 -14.37 -14.09
CA ALA A 259 -8.96 -13.77 -15.11
C ALA A 259 -9.05 -14.55 -16.43
N ARG A 260 -9.23 -13.87 -17.56
CA ARG A 260 -9.12 -14.53 -18.87
C ARG A 260 -7.65 -14.85 -19.20
N ARG A 261 -7.42 -15.97 -19.88
CA ARG A 261 -6.10 -16.46 -20.30
C ARG A 261 -5.77 -15.97 -21.70
N TYR A 262 -4.52 -15.55 -21.85
CA TYR A 262 -3.92 -15.07 -23.09
C TYR A 262 -2.47 -15.54 -23.18
N PHE A 263 -1.90 -15.51 -24.38
CA PHE A 263 -0.49 -15.74 -24.59
C PHE A 263 0.30 -14.43 -24.59
N PHE A 264 1.40 -14.44 -23.85
CA PHE A 264 2.46 -13.45 -23.91
C PHE A 264 3.80 -14.19 -23.94
N VAL A 265 4.67 -13.73 -24.83
CA VAL A 265 5.97 -14.30 -25.08
C VAL A 265 7.02 -13.26 -24.72
N ALA A 266 7.68 -13.48 -23.59
CA ALA A 266 8.77 -12.64 -23.10
C ALA A 266 10.07 -12.90 -23.88
N GLU A 267 10.81 -11.83 -24.20
CA GLU A 267 12.09 -11.89 -24.93
C GLU A 267 11.98 -12.80 -26.18
N PRO A 268 11.10 -12.43 -27.14
CA PRO A 268 10.60 -13.35 -28.16
C PRO A 268 11.71 -13.81 -29.11
N VAL A 269 11.80 -15.14 -29.28
CA VAL A 269 12.65 -15.77 -30.29
C VAL A 269 11.78 -16.33 -31.40
N LYS A 270 12.10 -15.98 -32.64
CA LYS A 270 11.38 -16.45 -33.83
C LYS A 270 11.56 -17.96 -33.99
N LEU A 271 10.46 -18.64 -34.31
CA LEU A 271 10.38 -20.05 -34.65
C LEU A 271 9.69 -20.18 -36.02
N VAL A 272 10.36 -20.84 -36.97
CA VAL A 272 9.79 -21.13 -38.29
C VAL A 272 9.57 -22.64 -38.37
N VAL A 273 8.32 -23.05 -38.57
CA VAL A 273 7.93 -24.45 -38.63
C VAL A 273 7.62 -24.85 -40.06
N GLU A 274 8.51 -25.63 -40.65
CA GLU A 274 8.33 -26.20 -41.98
C GLU A 274 7.16 -27.19 -42.02
N SER A 275 6.43 -27.18 -43.15
CA SER A 275 5.25 -28.03 -43.37
C SER A 275 4.17 -27.88 -42.30
N ALA A 276 4.12 -26.73 -41.62
CA ALA A 276 3.06 -26.40 -40.69
C ALA A 276 1.72 -26.21 -41.43
N PRO A 277 0.62 -26.81 -40.96
CA PRO A 277 -0.69 -26.57 -41.53
C PRO A 277 -1.19 -25.16 -41.16
N GLU A 278 -1.71 -24.42 -42.15
CA GLU A 278 -2.47 -23.20 -41.86
C GLU A 278 -3.78 -23.53 -41.16
N LYS A 279 -4.03 -22.90 -40.01
CA LYS A 279 -5.21 -23.17 -39.19
C LYS A 279 -5.70 -21.89 -38.50
N GLU A 280 -7.00 -21.82 -38.29
CA GLU A 280 -7.60 -20.94 -37.28
C GLU A 280 -7.87 -21.80 -36.05
N VAL A 281 -7.11 -21.57 -34.97
CA VAL A 281 -7.25 -22.31 -33.71
C VAL A 281 -8.14 -21.53 -32.76
N GLU A 282 -9.08 -22.24 -32.12
CA GLU A 282 -9.91 -21.71 -31.06
C GLU A 282 -9.28 -22.05 -29.70
N LEU A 283 -8.95 -21.03 -28.92
CA LEU A 283 -8.32 -21.12 -27.61
C LEU A 283 -9.29 -20.64 -26.55
N LYS A 284 -9.60 -21.49 -25.57
CA LYS A 284 -10.45 -21.10 -24.44
C LYS A 284 -9.80 -19.98 -23.61
N HIS A 285 -10.60 -19.06 -23.10
CA HIS A 285 -10.13 -18.06 -22.16
C HIS A 285 -9.88 -18.61 -20.75
N HIS A 286 -10.33 -19.82 -20.43
CA HIS A 286 -10.08 -20.43 -19.14
C HIS A 286 -10.12 -21.96 -19.27
N PRO A 287 -9.26 -22.71 -18.55
CA PRO A 287 -9.29 -24.18 -18.56
C PRO A 287 -10.58 -24.78 -17.98
N SER A 288 -11.04 -24.31 -16.81
CA SER A 288 -12.26 -24.79 -16.13
C SER A 288 -13.49 -23.89 -16.24
N GLU A 289 -13.35 -22.56 -16.21
CA GLU A 289 -14.50 -21.64 -16.20
C GLU A 289 -15.02 -21.33 -17.62
N GLU A 290 -16.33 -21.13 -17.74
CA GLU A 290 -16.97 -20.77 -19.00
C GLU A 290 -16.81 -19.27 -19.29
N MET A 291 -15.63 -18.88 -19.79
CA MET A 291 -15.28 -17.49 -20.13
C MET A 291 -15.20 -17.23 -21.65
N GLY A 292 -15.78 -18.13 -22.44
CA GLY A 292 -15.70 -18.11 -23.90
C GLY A 292 -14.30 -18.44 -24.42
N SER A 293 -14.06 -18.07 -25.67
CA SER A 293 -12.85 -18.40 -26.42
C SER A 293 -12.38 -17.24 -27.29
N ARG A 294 -11.15 -17.35 -27.78
CA ARG A 294 -10.55 -16.45 -28.77
C ARG A 294 -10.01 -17.28 -29.92
N ARG A 295 -9.88 -16.67 -31.09
CA ARG A 295 -9.33 -17.34 -32.28
C ARG A 295 -7.99 -16.74 -32.66
N MET A 296 -7.06 -17.58 -33.11
CA MET A 296 -5.76 -17.19 -33.63
C MET A 296 -5.49 -17.91 -34.95
N LYS A 297 -4.96 -17.18 -35.94
CA LYS A 297 -4.54 -17.76 -37.22
C LYS A 297 -3.07 -18.11 -37.18
N THR A 298 -2.69 -19.26 -37.71
CA THR A 298 -1.30 -19.74 -37.70
C THR A 298 -0.81 -20.07 -39.10
N SER A 299 0.39 -19.62 -39.45
CA SER A 299 0.98 -19.74 -40.80
C SER A 299 2.41 -20.32 -40.79
N GLY A 300 2.77 -21.07 -39.75
CA GLY A 300 4.11 -21.65 -39.59
C GLY A 300 5.16 -20.70 -38.99
N ILE A 301 4.87 -19.41 -38.86
CA ILE A 301 5.73 -18.45 -38.14
C ILE A 301 5.19 -18.22 -36.74
N PHE A 302 6.04 -18.44 -35.75
CA PHE A 302 5.74 -18.27 -34.34
C PHE A 302 6.85 -17.52 -33.62
N PHE A 303 6.53 -17.06 -32.43
CA PHE A 303 7.49 -16.61 -31.44
C PHE A 303 7.26 -17.38 -30.15
N ILE A 304 8.36 -17.80 -29.51
CA ILE A 304 8.37 -18.47 -28.21
C ILE A 304 9.28 -17.72 -27.25
N SER A 305 9.16 -17.99 -25.95
CA SER A 305 9.92 -17.24 -24.95
C SER A 305 11.42 -17.49 -25.10
N GLY A 306 12.25 -16.48 -24.83
CA GLY A 306 13.70 -16.64 -24.88
C GLY A 306 14.22 -17.73 -23.95
N GLU A 307 13.57 -17.91 -22.79
CA GLU A 307 13.86 -19.00 -21.85
C GLU A 307 13.54 -20.37 -22.46
N ASP A 308 12.35 -20.54 -23.07
CA ASP A 308 11.99 -21.79 -23.73
C ASP A 308 12.91 -22.08 -24.92
N ALA A 309 13.22 -21.06 -25.72
CA ALA A 309 14.13 -21.17 -26.87
C ALA A 309 15.56 -21.57 -26.47
N ALA A 310 16.06 -21.04 -25.35
CA ALA A 310 17.38 -21.39 -24.83
C ALA A 310 17.45 -22.86 -24.40
N ASP A 311 16.40 -23.36 -23.74
CA ASP A 311 16.31 -24.71 -23.18
C ASP A 311 16.10 -25.82 -24.23
N LEU A 312 15.48 -25.50 -25.38
CA LEU A 312 15.27 -26.47 -26.47
C LEU A 312 16.58 -26.99 -27.09
N LYS A 313 16.60 -28.25 -27.49
CA LYS A 313 17.73 -28.91 -28.16
C LYS A 313 17.39 -29.35 -29.57
N GLU A 314 18.39 -29.42 -30.45
CA GLU A 314 18.20 -29.97 -31.80
C GLU A 314 17.75 -31.44 -31.73
N GLY A 315 16.78 -31.80 -32.56
CA GLY A 315 16.12 -33.11 -32.54
C GLY A 315 15.03 -33.28 -31.48
N GLU A 316 14.92 -32.38 -30.51
CA GLU A 316 13.87 -32.41 -29.48
C GLU A 316 12.48 -32.18 -30.09
N VAL A 317 11.47 -32.85 -29.55
CA VAL A 317 10.06 -32.64 -29.92
C VAL A 317 9.34 -31.98 -28.76
N PHE A 318 8.76 -30.81 -29.01
CA PHE A 318 7.92 -30.09 -28.05
C PHE A 318 6.55 -29.82 -28.66
N ARG A 319 5.60 -29.41 -27.83
CA ARG A 319 4.24 -29.05 -28.26
C ARG A 319 4.03 -27.55 -28.16
N LEU A 320 3.62 -26.93 -29.27
CA LEU A 320 3.00 -25.62 -29.23
C LEU A 320 1.64 -25.78 -28.54
N LYS A 321 1.49 -25.10 -27.40
CA LYS A 321 0.34 -25.28 -26.51
C LYS A 321 -0.97 -25.11 -27.27
N ASP A 322 -1.87 -26.06 -27.07
CA ASP A 322 -3.19 -26.14 -27.71
C ASP A 322 -3.18 -26.13 -29.26
N LEU A 323 -2.04 -26.48 -29.87
CA LEU A 323 -1.87 -26.52 -31.33
C LEU A 323 -1.35 -27.90 -31.82
N TYR A 324 -0.03 -28.05 -32.03
CA TYR A 324 0.59 -29.28 -32.54
C TYR A 324 2.04 -29.46 -32.07
N ASN A 325 2.64 -30.59 -32.42
CA ASN A 325 4.02 -30.91 -32.07
C ASN A 325 5.01 -30.41 -33.14
N VAL A 326 6.16 -29.95 -32.67
CA VAL A 326 7.25 -29.42 -33.49
C VAL A 326 8.54 -30.15 -33.10
N LYS A 327 9.24 -30.69 -34.09
CA LYS A 327 10.61 -31.20 -33.92
C LYS A 327 11.60 -30.09 -34.26
N VAL A 328 12.52 -29.80 -33.35
CA VAL A 328 13.60 -28.82 -33.58
C VAL A 328 14.57 -29.40 -34.61
N VAL A 329 14.82 -28.65 -35.68
CA VAL A 329 15.74 -29.01 -36.76
C VAL A 329 17.10 -28.36 -36.52
N SER A 330 17.12 -27.05 -36.33
CA SER A 330 18.35 -26.28 -36.10
C SER A 330 18.10 -25.06 -35.20
N LYS A 331 19.14 -24.59 -34.52
CA LYS A 331 19.12 -23.34 -33.75
C LYS A 331 20.17 -22.35 -34.30
N GLY A 332 19.70 -21.28 -34.93
CA GLY A 332 20.54 -20.18 -35.41
C GLY A 332 20.03 -18.83 -34.91
N ASN A 333 19.94 -17.85 -35.81
CA ASN A 333 19.31 -16.54 -35.54
C ASN A 333 17.81 -16.65 -35.19
N PHE A 334 17.19 -17.77 -35.57
CA PHE A 334 15.86 -18.20 -35.22
C PHE A 334 15.88 -19.72 -35.08
N ILE A 335 14.81 -20.29 -34.54
CA ILE A 335 14.67 -21.76 -34.44
C ILE A 335 13.99 -22.27 -35.71
N GLU A 336 14.60 -23.24 -36.36
CA GLU A 336 13.96 -24.01 -37.42
C GLU A 336 13.33 -25.25 -36.81
N GLY A 337 12.05 -25.44 -37.07
CA GLY A 337 11.28 -26.60 -36.64
C GLY A 337 10.60 -27.27 -37.82
N LYS A 338 10.18 -28.52 -37.62
CA LYS A 338 9.35 -29.26 -38.56
C LYS A 338 8.10 -29.76 -37.86
N PHE A 339 6.96 -29.65 -38.53
CA PHE A 339 5.71 -30.24 -38.04
C PHE A 339 5.89 -31.75 -37.78
N SER A 340 5.49 -32.20 -36.58
CA SER A 340 5.70 -33.57 -36.08
C SER A 340 4.40 -34.20 -35.55
N GLY A 341 3.26 -33.86 -36.15
CA GLY A 341 1.96 -34.46 -35.83
C GLY A 341 1.14 -33.69 -34.78
N ASN A 342 -0.11 -34.11 -34.62
CA ASN A 342 -1.05 -33.50 -33.66
C ASN A 342 -1.22 -34.33 -32.38
N ASP A 343 -0.76 -35.58 -32.39
CA ASP A 343 -0.96 -36.54 -31.31
C ASP A 343 -0.41 -36.01 -29.97
N MET A 344 -1.05 -36.39 -28.88
CA MET A 344 -0.56 -36.01 -27.56
C MET A 344 0.66 -36.86 -27.22
N ILE A 345 1.80 -36.19 -27.05
CA ILE A 345 3.04 -36.83 -26.58
C ILE A 345 3.09 -36.63 -25.07
N GLU A 346 3.11 -37.75 -24.34
CA GLU A 346 3.24 -37.74 -22.89
C GLU A 346 4.58 -37.09 -22.48
N ASN A 347 4.55 -36.22 -21.47
CA ASN A 347 5.71 -35.48 -20.98
C ASN A 347 6.39 -34.51 -21.98
N ALA A 348 5.81 -34.27 -23.17
CA ALA A 348 6.34 -33.25 -24.07
C ALA A 348 6.18 -31.86 -23.46
N LYS A 349 7.25 -31.05 -23.56
CA LYS A 349 7.25 -29.65 -23.12
C LYS A 349 6.16 -28.88 -23.87
N LYS A 350 5.25 -28.23 -23.15
CA LYS A 350 4.16 -27.41 -23.73
C LYS A 350 4.55 -25.93 -23.66
N ILE A 351 4.77 -25.32 -24.82
CA ILE A 351 5.26 -23.95 -24.94
C ILE A 351 4.15 -23.05 -25.45
N GLN A 352 3.87 -21.95 -24.74
CA GLN A 352 3.00 -20.89 -25.23
C GLN A 352 3.69 -20.10 -26.33
N TRP A 353 2.90 -19.58 -27.26
CA TRP A 353 3.41 -18.99 -28.49
C TRP A 353 2.54 -17.82 -28.92
N VAL A 354 3.08 -16.98 -29.78
CA VAL A 354 2.32 -15.99 -30.55
C VAL A 354 2.75 -16.06 -32.01
N THR A 355 1.99 -15.43 -32.89
CA THR A 355 2.21 -15.41 -34.34
C THR A 355 2.93 -14.13 -34.79
N ASP A 356 3.20 -14.02 -36.08
CA ASP A 356 3.60 -12.77 -36.72
C ASP A 356 2.55 -11.66 -36.60
N GLU A 357 1.26 -12.01 -36.54
CA GLU A 357 0.22 -11.12 -36.04
C GLU A 357 0.29 -11.07 -34.50
N HIS A 358 1.03 -10.12 -33.93
CA HIS A 358 1.16 -9.92 -32.48
C HIS A 358 1.09 -8.43 -32.08
N VAL A 359 1.11 -8.19 -30.78
CA VAL A 359 1.21 -6.86 -30.16
C VAL A 359 2.48 -6.79 -29.35
N GLU A 360 3.35 -5.86 -29.70
CA GLU A 360 4.49 -5.52 -28.84
C GLU A 360 3.99 -4.85 -27.57
N MET A 361 4.41 -5.37 -26.42
CA MET A 361 4.10 -4.77 -25.14
C MET A 361 5.23 -4.97 -24.13
N GLU A 362 5.23 -4.10 -23.12
CA GLU A 362 6.11 -4.21 -21.96
C GLU A 362 5.29 -4.64 -20.75
N VAL A 363 5.84 -5.55 -19.94
CA VAL A 363 5.30 -5.88 -18.62
C VAL A 363 6.26 -5.41 -17.54
N LEU A 364 5.77 -4.53 -16.68
CA LEU A 364 6.43 -4.06 -15.48
C LEU A 364 6.26 -5.14 -14.40
N ILE A 365 7.36 -5.56 -13.79
CA ILE A 365 7.40 -6.53 -12.70
C ILE A 365 7.90 -5.80 -11.44
N PRO A 366 6.99 -5.34 -10.56
CA PRO A 366 7.35 -4.71 -9.30
C PRO A 366 8.01 -5.72 -8.35
N GLY A 367 9.13 -5.34 -7.76
CA GLY A 367 9.81 -6.07 -6.69
C GLY A 367 9.86 -5.27 -5.40
N ASN A 368 10.67 -5.74 -4.44
CA ASN A 368 10.87 -5.03 -3.18
C ASN A 368 11.55 -3.68 -3.40
N LEU A 369 11.00 -2.62 -2.81
CA LEU A 369 11.56 -1.26 -2.90
C LEU A 369 12.86 -1.12 -2.11
N PHE A 370 13.03 -1.90 -1.04
CA PHE A 370 14.19 -1.85 -0.18
C PHE A 370 14.79 -3.24 0.03
N ILE A 371 16.12 -3.28 0.10
CA ILE A 371 16.88 -4.43 0.61
C ILE A 371 17.58 -3.93 1.88
N GLY A 372 17.10 -4.40 3.04
CA GLY A 372 17.42 -3.78 4.32
C GLY A 372 16.98 -2.31 4.34
N GLU A 373 17.91 -1.39 4.57
CA GLU A 373 17.65 0.05 4.66
C GLU A 373 17.93 0.83 3.37
N LYS A 374 18.40 0.15 2.31
CA LYS A 374 18.78 0.80 1.04
C LYS A 374 17.69 0.61 -0.01
N PHE A 375 17.46 1.66 -0.80
CA PHE A 375 16.61 1.57 -1.98
C PHE A 375 17.17 0.53 -2.95
N ASN A 376 16.29 -0.31 -3.50
CA ASN A 376 16.61 -1.30 -4.50
C ASN A 376 16.44 -0.69 -5.89
N GLU A 377 17.56 -0.41 -6.56
CA GLU A 377 17.56 0.10 -7.94
C GLU A 377 16.95 -0.90 -8.93
N ASN A 378 16.95 -2.19 -8.58
CA ASN A 378 16.30 -3.26 -9.34
C ASN A 378 14.87 -3.56 -8.86
N SER A 379 14.23 -2.64 -8.13
CA SER A 379 12.85 -2.78 -7.64
C SER A 379 11.79 -2.81 -8.74
N LEU A 380 12.16 -2.51 -9.99
CA LEU A 380 11.30 -2.62 -11.15
C LEU A 380 12.04 -3.31 -12.28
N LYS A 381 11.57 -4.48 -12.69
CA LYS A 381 12.04 -5.12 -13.92
C LYS A 381 11.04 -4.85 -15.05
N ILE A 382 11.53 -4.46 -16.21
CA ILE A 382 10.70 -4.33 -17.43
C ILE A 382 11.03 -5.53 -18.32
N VAL A 383 9.99 -6.27 -18.71
CA VAL A 383 10.10 -7.39 -19.65
C VAL A 383 9.44 -6.99 -20.95
N ARG A 384 10.17 -7.09 -22.06
CA ARG A 384 9.63 -6.81 -23.40
C ARG A 384 9.16 -8.10 -24.02
N GLY A 385 8.07 -8.04 -24.77
CA GLY A 385 7.56 -9.23 -25.42
C GLY A 385 6.40 -8.99 -26.36
N TYR A 386 5.89 -10.10 -26.87
CA TYR A 386 4.80 -10.14 -27.82
C TYR A 386 3.58 -10.80 -27.18
N ALA A 387 2.47 -10.07 -27.12
CA ALA A 387 1.18 -10.62 -26.76
C ALA A 387 0.38 -10.98 -28.00
N GLU A 388 -0.54 -11.94 -27.86
CA GLU A 388 -1.48 -12.26 -28.92
C GLU A 388 -2.40 -11.06 -29.27
N PRO A 389 -2.91 -10.97 -30.52
CA PRO A 389 -3.68 -9.81 -30.99
C PRO A 389 -4.92 -9.49 -30.17
N SER A 390 -5.54 -10.51 -29.58
CA SER A 390 -6.80 -10.37 -28.84
C SER A 390 -6.65 -9.51 -27.56
N ILE A 391 -5.41 -9.26 -27.10
CA ILE A 391 -5.13 -8.33 -26.00
C ILE A 391 -5.63 -6.90 -26.30
N LYS A 392 -5.79 -6.54 -27.58
CA LYS A 392 -6.39 -5.27 -28.02
C LYS A 392 -7.84 -5.11 -27.55
N ASN A 393 -8.53 -6.20 -27.19
CA ASN A 393 -9.91 -6.18 -26.72
C ASN A 393 -10.05 -6.12 -25.19
N VAL A 394 -8.97 -6.34 -24.44
CA VAL A 394 -8.95 -6.31 -22.96
C VAL A 394 -9.07 -4.87 -22.45
N GLN A 395 -9.86 -4.60 -21.41
CA GLN A 395 -10.09 -3.20 -20.99
C GLN A 395 -8.90 -2.64 -20.19
N HIS A 396 -8.75 -1.31 -20.17
CA HIS A 396 -7.81 -0.67 -19.26
C HIS A 396 -8.19 -1.04 -17.81
N GLY A 397 -7.22 -1.51 -17.03
CA GLY A 397 -7.38 -1.94 -15.65
C GLY A 397 -7.86 -3.37 -15.46
N GLU A 398 -8.22 -4.08 -16.53
CA GLU A 398 -8.56 -5.51 -16.46
C GLU A 398 -7.32 -6.35 -16.15
N ILE A 399 -7.49 -7.40 -15.34
CA ILE A 399 -6.42 -8.34 -14.99
C ILE A 399 -6.61 -9.62 -15.79
N VAL A 400 -5.56 -10.03 -16.49
CA VAL A 400 -5.52 -11.25 -17.29
C VAL A 400 -4.44 -12.19 -16.77
N GLN A 401 -4.55 -13.48 -17.10
CA GLN A 401 -3.44 -14.41 -16.92
C GLN A 401 -2.71 -14.59 -18.26
N PHE A 402 -1.45 -14.20 -18.31
CA PHE A 402 -0.55 -14.66 -19.35
C PHE A 402 -0.04 -16.04 -18.99
N GLU A 403 -0.40 -17.03 -19.81
CA GLU A 403 -0.09 -18.43 -19.52
C GLU A 403 1.41 -18.68 -19.41
N ARG A 404 1.81 -19.39 -18.35
CA ARG A 404 3.22 -19.64 -17.96
C ARG A 404 4.05 -18.36 -17.69
N PHE A 405 3.41 -17.20 -17.56
CA PHE A 405 4.09 -15.93 -17.27
C PHE A 405 3.58 -15.25 -15.99
N GLY A 406 2.26 -15.14 -15.80
CA GLY A 406 1.66 -14.62 -14.58
C GLY A 406 0.37 -13.82 -14.78
N PHE A 407 -0.18 -13.29 -13.69
CA PHE A 407 -1.33 -12.40 -13.69
C PHE A 407 -0.88 -10.96 -13.89
N VAL A 408 -1.46 -10.29 -14.87
CA VAL A 408 -1.03 -8.97 -15.33
C VAL A 408 -2.23 -8.04 -15.46
N ARG A 409 -2.18 -6.89 -14.79
CA ARG A 409 -3.13 -5.79 -15.00
C ARG A 409 -2.75 -5.02 -16.25
N ILE A 410 -3.67 -4.89 -17.19
CA ILE A 410 -3.44 -4.20 -18.45
C ILE A 410 -3.64 -2.69 -18.28
N GLU A 411 -2.65 -1.89 -18.70
CA GLU A 411 -2.79 -0.44 -18.84
C GLU A 411 -2.76 -0.08 -20.32
N LYS A 412 -3.85 0.54 -20.78
CA LYS A 412 -3.95 1.10 -22.12
C LYS A 412 -3.87 2.61 -22.02
N ASP A 413 -2.66 3.12 -22.24
CA ASP A 413 -2.40 4.55 -22.37
C ASP A 413 -2.03 4.84 -23.84
N LYS A 414 -0.86 5.42 -24.12
CA LYS A 414 -0.32 5.58 -25.48
C LYS A 414 0.06 4.25 -26.15
N LYS A 415 0.39 3.24 -25.34
CA LYS A 415 0.71 1.86 -25.74
C LYS A 415 0.05 0.90 -24.76
N ILE A 416 -0.12 -0.35 -25.17
CA ILE A 416 -0.55 -1.43 -24.28
C ILE A 416 0.66 -1.86 -23.46
N LYS A 417 0.56 -1.76 -22.13
CA LYS A 417 1.55 -2.27 -21.18
C LYS A 417 0.85 -3.10 -20.10
N GLY A 418 1.61 -3.89 -19.38
CA GLY A 418 1.14 -4.70 -18.27
C GLY A 418 1.86 -4.37 -16.97
N ILE A 419 1.19 -4.57 -15.84
CA ILE A 419 1.82 -4.58 -14.51
C ILE A 419 1.56 -5.95 -13.88
N MET A 420 2.63 -6.63 -13.48
CA MET A 420 2.56 -7.94 -12.85
C MET A 420 1.95 -7.84 -11.45
N ALA A 421 0.86 -8.57 -11.24
CA ALA A 421 0.21 -8.75 -9.95
C ALA A 421 0.75 -9.96 -9.19
N HIS A 422 1.12 -11.03 -9.92
CA HIS A 422 1.74 -12.26 -9.39
C HIS A 422 2.29 -13.10 -10.57
N LYS A 423 3.47 -13.72 -10.42
CA LYS A 423 4.04 -14.67 -11.40
C LYS A 423 3.34 -16.04 -11.49
#